data_AF-U1HM44-F1
#
_entry.id   AF-U1HM44-F1
#
_cell.length_a   1.000
_cell.length_b   1.000
_cell.length_c   1.000
_cell.angle_alpha   90.00
_cell.angle_beta   90.00
_cell.angle_gamma   90.00
#
_symmetry.space_group_name_H-M   'P 1'
#
loop_
_entity.id
_entity.type
_entity.pdbx_description
1 polymer ?
#
loop_
_entity_poly.entity_id
_entity_poly.type
_entity_poly.pdbx_seq_one_letter_code
_entity_poly.pdbx_strand_id
1 'polypeptide(L)'
;MSSAVPKTFWSSPIRYLRWCAHEKPAIFYSIIIGAMGPVSLVVIPPLRRMAGDQDPPRIPLTYPSECFDLSVLGRWSSNLGFIEKGLEMRRKSESLNVLTIMDFGYDSSKNPKEDTGRI
;
A
#
# COMPACT_ATOMS: atom_id res chain seq x y z
N MET A 1 49.94 28.77 42.60
CA MET A 1 49.92 29.76 41.50
C MET A 1 48.54 29.72 40.87
N SER A 2 47.78 30.81 40.97
CA SER A 2 46.46 30.91 40.32
C SER A 2 46.64 30.69 38.82
N SER A 3 45.89 29.75 38.23
CA SER A 3 45.86 29.54 36.79
C SER A 3 45.50 30.88 36.12
N ALA A 4 46.46 31.49 35.43
CA ALA A 4 46.25 32.76 34.76
C ALA A 4 45.25 32.54 33.62
N VAL A 5 43.98 32.86 33.88
CA VAL A 5 42.91 32.86 32.87
C VAL A 5 43.40 33.69 31.68
N PRO A 6 43.58 33.10 30.48
CA PRO A 6 43.98 33.85 29.31
C PRO A 6 42.91 34.91 29.00
N LYS A 7 43.28 36.19 29.14
CA LYS A 7 42.35 37.33 29.13
C LYS A 7 41.69 37.59 27.78
N THR A 8 42.29 37.16 26.67
CA THR A 8 41.80 37.47 25.31
C THR A 8 41.92 36.28 24.37
N PHE A 9 40.86 36.04 23.58
CA PHE A 9 40.85 35.04 22.51
C PHE A 9 41.76 35.46 21.34
N TRP A 10 41.69 36.74 20.95
CA TRP A 10 42.33 37.27 19.74
C TRP A 10 43.85 37.41 19.79
N SER A 11 44.46 37.41 20.98
CA SER A 11 45.92 37.55 21.11
C SER A 11 46.63 36.20 21.06
N SER A 12 45.98 35.13 21.54
CA SER A 12 46.59 33.80 21.63
C SER A 12 45.53 32.68 21.63
N PRO A 13 44.93 32.38 20.46
CA PRO A 13 43.76 31.50 20.38
C PRO A 13 44.07 30.06 20.82
N ILE A 14 45.21 29.50 20.40
CA ILE A 14 45.61 28.12 20.74
C ILE A 14 45.82 27.97 22.26
N ARG A 15 46.42 28.98 22.91
CA ARG A 15 46.61 28.99 24.36
C ARG A 15 45.28 29.11 25.11
N TYR A 16 44.34 29.88 24.58
CA TYR A 16 42.99 30.01 25.14
C TYR A 16 42.20 28.69 25.04
N LEU A 17 42.20 28.03 23.87
CA LEU A 17 41.51 26.75 23.66
C LEU A 17 42.05 25.65 24.59
N ARG A 18 43.39 25.57 24.75
CA ARG A 18 44.02 24.62 25.67
C ARG A 18 43.60 24.84 27.13
N TRP A 19 43.50 26.09 27.56
CA TRP A 19 43.01 26.42 28.90
C TRP A 19 41.52 26.08 29.07
N CYS A 20 40.68 26.43 28.09
CA CYS A 20 39.24 26.13 28.09
C CYS A 20 38.96 24.63 28.17
N ALA A 21 39.75 23.80 27.49
CA ALA A 21 39.60 22.34 27.53
C ALA A 21 39.85 21.74 28.93
N HIS A 22 40.73 22.34 29.74
CA HIS A 22 41.06 21.85 31.09
C HIS A 22 40.19 22.48 32.19
N GLU A 23 39.95 23.79 32.16
CA GLU A 23 39.24 24.49 33.23
C GLU A 23 37.71 24.37 33.09
N LYS A 24 37.19 24.40 31.86
CA LYS A 24 35.75 24.44 31.56
C LYS A 24 35.36 23.40 30.50
N PRO A 25 35.57 22.11 30.76
CA PRO A 25 35.37 21.06 29.75
C PRO A 25 33.93 21.02 29.22
N ALA A 26 32.92 21.26 30.08
CA ALA A 26 31.52 21.22 29.67
C ALA A 26 31.19 22.21 28.53
N ILE A 27 31.69 23.45 28.60
CA ILE A 27 31.42 24.48 27.59
C ILE A 27 32.26 24.21 26.33
N PHE A 28 33.52 23.80 26.50
CA PHE A 28 34.41 23.55 25.39
C PHE A 28 33.92 22.39 24.50
N TYR A 29 33.62 21.23 25.08
CA TYR A 29 33.21 20.06 24.32
C TYR A 29 31.78 20.15 23.79
N SER A 30 30.87 20.89 24.46
CA SER A 30 29.52 21.11 23.93
C SER A 30 29.52 21.91 22.63
N ILE A 31 30.39 22.92 22.51
CA ILE A 31 30.54 23.68 21.27
C ILE A 31 31.11 22.78 20.15
N ILE A 32 32.13 21.97 20.46
CA ILE A 32 32.75 21.08 19.46
C ILE A 32 31.74 20.06 18.95
N ILE A 33 31.05 19.36 19.84
CA ILE A 33 30.07 18.34 19.47
C ILE A 33 28.86 18.98 18.77
N GLY A 34 28.40 20.13 19.27
CA GLY A 34 27.33 20.90 18.65
C GLY A 34 27.69 21.39 17.25
N ALA A 35 28.93 21.81 17.02
CA ALA A 35 29.43 22.23 15.71
C ALA A 35 29.72 21.05 14.76
N MET A 36 30.08 19.88 15.29
CA MET A 36 30.30 18.70 14.45
C MET A 36 29.06 18.27 13.67
N GLY A 37 27.85 18.45 14.22
CA GLY A 37 26.59 18.18 13.51
C GLY A 37 26.46 18.90 12.16
N PRO A 38 26.41 20.24 12.13
CA PRO A 38 26.32 20.99 10.88
C PRO A 38 27.54 20.82 9.98
N VAL A 39 28.75 20.67 10.53
CA VAL A 39 29.95 20.35 9.74
C VAL A 39 29.77 19.02 9.00
N SER A 40 29.22 18.01 9.66
CA SER A 40 28.97 16.72 9.04
C SER A 40 27.95 16.82 7.89
N LEU A 41 26.93 17.68 8.00
CA LEU A 41 25.97 17.91 6.93
C LEU A 41 26.57 18.59 5.71
N VAL A 42 27.64 19.37 5.87
CA VAL A 42 28.34 20.00 4.74
C VAL A 42 29.34 19.04 4.10
N VAL A 43 30.02 18.23 4.93
CA VAL A 43 31.11 17.35 4.48
C VAL A 43 30.59 16.00 3.94
N ILE A 44 29.56 15.41 4.55
CA ILE A 44 29.08 14.07 4.19
C ILE A 44 28.40 14.02 2.81
N PRO A 45 27.50 14.95 2.41
CA PRO A 45 26.86 14.88 1.10
C PRO A 45 27.82 14.90 -0.11
N PRO A 46 28.83 15.79 -0.19
CA PRO A 46 29.78 15.75 -1.29
C PRO A 46 30.64 14.48 -1.22
N LEU A 47 31.05 14.05 -0.03
CA LEU A 47 31.83 12.81 0.14
C LEU A 47 31.07 11.58 -0.35
N ARG A 48 29.76 11.46 -0.07
CA ARG A 48 28.95 10.32 -0.56
C ARG A 48 28.81 10.33 -2.08
N ARG A 49 28.63 11.52 -2.68
CA ARG A 49 28.50 11.68 -4.13
C ARG A 49 29.80 11.31 -4.85
N MET A 50 30.94 11.60 -4.23
CA MET A 50 32.26 11.15 -4.70
C MET A 50 32.46 9.65 -4.56
N ALA A 51 31.90 9.03 -3.51
CA ALA A 51 31.92 7.58 -3.30
C ALA A 51 31.00 6.80 -4.25
N GLY A 52 30.25 7.49 -5.13
CA GLY A 52 29.39 6.89 -6.14
C GLY A 52 27.95 6.62 -5.68
N ASP A 53 27.59 7.02 -4.46
CA ASP A 53 26.21 6.94 -3.97
C ASP A 53 25.39 8.09 -4.58
N GLN A 54 24.48 7.74 -5.48
CA GLN A 54 23.58 8.67 -6.16
C GLN A 54 22.30 8.85 -5.37
N ASP A 55 21.79 10.08 -5.31
CA ASP A 55 20.55 10.37 -4.61
C ASP A 55 19.38 9.57 -5.25
N PRO A 56 18.59 8.81 -4.47
CA PRO A 56 17.50 8.00 -5.03
C PRO A 56 16.45 8.89 -5.69
N PRO A 57 15.75 8.37 -6.72
CA PRO A 57 14.67 9.11 -7.35
C PRO A 57 13.56 9.41 -6.35
N ARG A 58 12.88 10.55 -6.53
CA ARG A 58 11.78 10.97 -5.66
C ARG A 58 10.66 9.94 -5.71
N ILE A 59 10.28 9.40 -4.54
CA ILE A 59 9.11 8.53 -4.40
C ILE A 59 7.87 9.33 -4.86
N PRO A 60 7.03 8.76 -5.75
CA PRO A 60 5.79 9.43 -6.15
C PRO A 60 4.90 9.62 -4.93
N LEU A 61 4.48 10.86 -4.69
CA LEU A 61 3.61 11.22 -3.56
C LEU A 61 2.12 11.02 -3.87
N THR A 62 1.80 10.67 -5.12
CA THR A 62 0.43 10.54 -5.63
C THR A 62 0.30 9.24 -6.38
N TYR A 63 -0.85 8.59 -6.22
CA TYR A 63 -1.20 7.43 -7.02
C TYR A 63 -1.20 7.85 -8.51
N PRO A 64 -0.60 7.05 -9.42
CA PRO A 64 -0.66 7.35 -10.84
C PRO A 64 -2.13 7.30 -11.28
N SER A 65 -2.75 8.47 -11.41
CA SER A 65 -4.17 8.65 -11.77
C SER A 65 -4.50 8.15 -13.18
N GLU A 66 -3.48 7.86 -13.98
CA GLU A 66 -3.58 7.31 -15.33
C GLU A 66 -4.00 5.81 -15.35
N CYS A 67 -4.07 5.13 -14.20
CA CYS A 67 -4.42 3.70 -14.13
C CYS A 67 -5.80 3.44 -13.51
N PHE A 68 -6.83 4.17 -13.93
CA PHE A 68 -8.16 3.58 -14.02
C PHE A 68 -8.53 3.51 -15.49
N ASP A 69 -7.94 2.53 -16.17
CA ASP A 69 -8.22 2.28 -17.58
C ASP A 69 -9.68 1.84 -17.71
N LEU A 70 -10.53 2.74 -18.21
CA LEU A 70 -11.93 2.46 -18.55
C LEU A 70 -12.06 1.32 -19.57
N SER A 71 -10.97 0.89 -20.23
CA SER A 71 -10.95 -0.34 -21.05
C SER A 71 -11.21 -1.61 -20.23
N VAL A 72 -10.83 -1.65 -18.94
CA VAL A 72 -11.11 -2.77 -18.03
C VAL A 72 -12.61 -2.88 -17.76
N LEU A 73 -13.31 -1.74 -17.63
CA LEU A 73 -14.76 -1.72 -17.48
C LEU A 73 -15.48 -2.19 -18.76
N GLY A 74 -14.91 -1.91 -19.93
CA GLY A 74 -15.40 -2.45 -21.21
C GLY A 74 -15.38 -3.98 -21.28
N ARG A 75 -14.37 -4.63 -20.67
CA ARG A 75 -14.25 -6.11 -20.63
C ARG A 75 -15.24 -6.78 -19.67
N TRP A 76 -15.69 -6.09 -18.62
CA TRP A 76 -16.73 -6.61 -17.72
C TRP A 76 -18.14 -6.55 -18.32
N SER A 77 -18.41 -5.64 -19.27
CA SER A 77 -19.71 -5.55 -19.96
C SER A 77 -20.03 -6.79 -20.81
N SER A 78 -19.05 -7.37 -21.50
CA SER A 78 -19.25 -8.54 -22.38
C SER A 78 -19.67 -9.81 -21.64
N ASN A 79 -19.43 -9.90 -20.32
CA ASN A 79 -19.83 -11.04 -19.50
C ASN A 79 -21.32 -10.97 -19.08
N LEU A 80 -21.98 -9.82 -19.18
CA LEU A 80 -23.40 -9.72 -18.83
C LEU A 80 -24.29 -10.53 -19.78
N GLY A 81 -23.93 -10.63 -21.06
CA GLY A 81 -24.62 -11.51 -22.02
C GLY A 81 -24.45 -13.01 -21.71
N PHE A 82 -23.38 -13.40 -21.02
CA PHE A 82 -23.21 -14.76 -20.51
C PHE A 82 -24.11 -15.02 -19.30
N ILE A 83 -24.30 -14.03 -18.43
CA ILE A 83 -25.21 -14.11 -17.28
C ILE A 83 -26.68 -14.17 -17.75
N GLU A 84 -27.06 -13.36 -18.74
CA GLU A 84 -28.42 -13.41 -19.31
C GLU A 84 -28.73 -14.78 -19.92
N LYS A 85 -27.80 -15.34 -20.71
CA LYS A 85 -27.92 -16.71 -21.23
C LYS A 85 -27.96 -17.75 -20.12
N GLY A 86 -27.17 -17.57 -19.06
CA GLY A 86 -27.17 -18.45 -17.90
C GLY A 86 -28.51 -18.48 -17.15
N LEU A 87 -29.15 -17.31 -16.99
CA LEU A 87 -30.49 -17.19 -16.38
C LEU A 87 -31.57 -17.80 -17.29
N GLU A 88 -31.45 -17.64 -18.60
CA GLU A 88 -32.35 -18.24 -19.58
C GLU A 88 -32.26 -19.77 -19.60
N MET A 89 -31.03 -20.32 -19.51
CA MET A 89 -30.82 -21.76 -19.36
C MET A 89 -31.41 -22.32 -18.07
N ARG A 90 -31.32 -21.58 -16.95
CA ARG A 90 -31.92 -22.00 -15.67
C ARG A 90 -33.44 -21.97 -15.71
N ARG A 91 -34.04 -20.96 -16.35
CA ARG A 91 -35.50 -20.90 -16.58
C ARG A 91 -35.99 -22.07 -17.44
N LYS A 92 -35.24 -22.45 -18.49
CA LYS A 92 -35.59 -23.59 -19.35
C LYS A 92 -35.44 -24.94 -18.63
N SER A 93 -34.45 -25.07 -17.74
CA SER A 93 -34.26 -26.23 -16.88
C SER A 93 -35.41 -26.42 -15.87
N GLU A 94 -35.94 -25.34 -15.30
CA GLU A 94 -37.10 -25.42 -14.41
C GLU A 94 -38.36 -25.87 -15.15
N SER A 95 -38.61 -25.39 -16.37
CA SER A 95 -39.75 -25.86 -17.17
C SER A 95 -39.63 -27.33 -17.59
N LEU A 96 -38.42 -27.84 -17.83
CA LEU A 96 -38.20 -29.24 -18.23
C LEU A 96 -38.32 -30.20 -17.05
N ASN A 97 -37.89 -29.83 -15.84
CA ASN A 97 -38.08 -30.63 -14.63
C ASN A 97 -39.56 -30.72 -14.22
N VAL A 98 -40.34 -29.63 -14.37
CA VAL A 98 -41.79 -29.66 -14.11
C VAL A 98 -42.52 -30.55 -15.14
N LEU A 99 -42.11 -30.51 -16.41
CA LEU A 99 -42.67 -31.38 -17.46
C LEU A 99 -42.29 -32.86 -17.25
N THR A 100 -41.05 -33.19 -16.86
CA THR A 100 -40.68 -34.58 -16.57
C THR A 100 -41.37 -35.13 -15.32
N ILE A 101 -41.62 -34.29 -14.30
CA ILE A 101 -42.39 -34.69 -13.11
C ILE A 101 -43.87 -34.90 -13.45
N MET A 102 -44.43 -34.15 -14.42
CA MET A 102 -45.80 -34.39 -14.91
C MET A 102 -45.93 -35.62 -15.82
N ASP A 103 -44.89 -35.97 -16.60
CA ASP A 103 -44.92 -37.12 -17.51
C ASP A 103 -44.60 -38.47 -16.83
N PHE A 104 -43.84 -38.49 -15.73
CA PHE A 104 -43.53 -39.73 -14.98
C PHE A 104 -44.65 -40.18 -14.02
N GLY A 105 -45.71 -39.37 -13.89
CA GLY A 105 -46.70 -39.47 -12.82
C GLY A 105 -48.14 -39.77 -13.24
N TYR A 106 -48.39 -40.39 -14.40
CA TYR A 106 -49.75 -40.84 -14.75
C TYR A 106 -49.81 -41.98 -15.77
N ASP A 107 -49.77 -43.23 -15.29
CA ASP A 107 -50.55 -44.31 -15.90
C ASP A 107 -51.09 -45.21 -14.77
N SER A 108 -52.33 -44.93 -14.37
CA SER A 108 -53.11 -45.79 -13.48
C SER A 108 -54.30 -46.36 -14.25
N SER A 109 -54.02 -47.14 -15.29
CA SER A 109 -54.86 -48.28 -15.68
C SER A 109 -55.15 -49.17 -14.45
N LYS A 110 -56.33 -49.02 -13.82
CA LYS A 110 -57.12 -50.02 -13.07
C LYS A 110 -58.45 -49.44 -12.49
N ASN A 111 -59.54 -49.72 -13.23
CA ASN A 111 -61.00 -49.83 -12.97
C ASN A 111 -61.50 -50.11 -11.52
N PRO A 112 -62.82 -50.08 -11.18
CA PRO A 112 -64.04 -49.86 -11.99
C PRO A 112 -65.13 -48.96 -11.36
N LYS A 113 -66.23 -48.75 -12.11
CA LYS A 113 -67.56 -48.21 -11.75
C LYS A 113 -67.75 -46.74 -12.10
N GLU A 114 -68.34 -46.52 -13.27
CA GLU A 114 -69.59 -45.77 -13.42
C GLU A 114 -69.89 -45.64 -14.92
N ASP A 115 -70.51 -46.70 -15.47
CA ASP A 115 -71.46 -46.49 -16.55
C ASP A 115 -72.67 -47.41 -16.37
N THR A 116 -73.83 -46.82 -16.62
CA THR A 116 -75.16 -47.40 -16.82
C THR A 116 -75.92 -48.02 -15.65
N GLY A 117 -76.92 -47.27 -15.19
CA GLY A 117 -78.21 -47.87 -14.87
C GLY A 117 -78.87 -48.46 -16.12
N ARG A 118 -79.22 -49.75 -16.05
CA ARG A 118 -80.31 -50.36 -16.81
C ARG A 118 -80.81 -51.56 -15.99
N ILE A 119 -82.13 -51.58 -15.79
CA ILE A 119 -83.02 -52.51 -15.06
C ILE A 119 -82.89 -52.58 -13.54
#